data_AF-A0A177YFW4-F1
#
_entry.id   AF-A0A177YFW4-F1
#
_cell.length_a   1.000
_cell.length_b   1.000
_cell.length_c   1.000
_cell.angle_alpha   90.00
_cell.angle_beta   90.00
_cell.angle_gamma   90.00
#
_symmetry.space_group_name_H-M   'P 1'
#
loop_
_entity.id
_entity.type
_entity.pdbx_description
1 polymer ?
#
loop_
_entity_poly.entity_id
_entity_poly.type
_entity_poly.pdbx_seq_one_letter_code
_entity_poly.pdbx_strand_id
1 'polypeptide(L)'
;MDGPILLLVVIAAVAVAGFAKRLDLQVPLVLVTVGSIASFVPGVPHITLAPDLILGAVLPPLLYSAALDFSFVSFRKNLGHILRLGIIMVVVTTFAVGYFANWLVPELTLGAALVLGAVVAPPDAVAAVAVGRKLGLPSRMMAILTGESLVNDAAALTLFTLTVASVTGKKIAIDSPVLFFAYEIVGGVLIGLILARIVRFVRSRIQDSALETVLGLVLPFAAYLAAEEIHASGVLAVVTAGFVLGRVTADVPVTTRIQERQVWPTLDLLLEAFVFAYMGLQLKSVIAEVERNGLPVLHIFAYSLLILAVVIAVRPAWIFVNTGRRAASRKLVRRNGSSGTDAVGLTWRQNLVLSWAGMRGVVTLAAASGVPLVTVTGDPFPGRGVIQAVAFVVAVGTLLIQGLTLPMLIRRLDVADPLEQQQTEEQHALARAISRAAAETYLSEVASDGISGSDKESVDAVLDRVRRSVRARLEADAAEDHEERKKSASATFDRLRRNVLAAQRTALVKARDSGDLDDEVLREVLDGLDVEEAAAEARIERRIR
;
A
#
# COMPACT_ATOMS: atom_id res chain seq x y z
N MET A 1 -2.66 30.20 7.38
CA MET A 1 -4.08 30.62 7.50
C MET A 1 -4.86 29.98 6.35
N ASP A 2 -4.80 28.65 6.23
CA ASP A 2 -5.15 27.96 4.96
C ASP A 2 -6.26 26.92 5.12
N GLY A 3 -6.81 26.76 6.34
CA GLY A 3 -7.82 25.74 6.64
C GLY A 3 -9.03 25.75 5.70
N PRO A 4 -9.71 26.89 5.47
CA PRO A 4 -10.83 26.96 4.53
C PRO A 4 -10.44 26.62 3.08
N ILE A 5 -9.25 27.03 2.66
CA ILE A 5 -8.74 26.79 1.30
C ILE A 5 -8.41 25.30 1.12
N LEU A 6 -7.77 24.68 2.10
CA LEU A 6 -7.50 23.24 2.09
C LEU A 6 -8.79 22.43 2.03
N LEU A 7 -9.82 22.83 2.78
CA LEU A 7 -11.13 22.19 2.71
C LEU A 7 -11.75 22.31 1.30
N LEU A 8 -11.67 23.49 0.68
CA LEU A 8 -12.14 23.69 -0.70
C LEU A 8 -11.40 22.80 -1.70
N VAL A 9 -10.09 22.64 -1.55
CA VAL A 9 -9.30 21.72 -2.39
C VAL A 9 -9.73 20.28 -2.20
N VAL A 10 -9.93 19.84 -0.96
CA VAL A 10 -10.42 18.48 -0.68
C VAL A 10 -11.80 18.26 -1.30
N ILE A 11 -12.74 19.20 -1.14
CA ILE A 11 -14.08 19.11 -1.72
C ILE A 11 -14.00 19.04 -3.26
N ALA A 12 -13.21 19.91 -3.88
CA ALA A 12 -13.01 19.91 -5.32
C ALA A 12 -12.35 18.60 -5.80
N ALA A 13 -11.35 18.10 -5.07
CA ALA A 13 -10.67 16.86 -5.38
C ALA A 13 -11.62 15.66 -5.30
N VAL A 14 -12.46 15.58 -4.27
CA VAL A 14 -13.48 14.52 -4.14
C VAL A 14 -14.50 14.60 -5.28
N ALA A 15 -14.95 15.80 -5.66
CA ALA A 15 -15.86 15.98 -6.78
C ALA A 15 -15.25 15.52 -8.12
N VAL A 16 -14.00 15.90 -8.40
CA VAL A 16 -13.26 15.47 -9.60
C VAL A 16 -13.00 13.97 -9.58
N ALA A 17 -12.63 13.39 -8.44
CA ALA A 17 -12.44 11.95 -8.28
C ALA A 17 -13.74 11.18 -8.54
N GLY A 18 -14.87 11.66 -8.03
CA GLY A 18 -16.19 11.09 -8.29
C GLY A 18 -16.56 11.13 -9.77
N PHE A 19 -16.27 12.23 -10.46
CA PHE A 19 -16.47 12.36 -11.91
C PHE A 19 -15.54 11.43 -12.71
N ALA A 20 -14.26 11.36 -12.34
CA ALA A 20 -13.28 10.47 -12.97
C ALA A 20 -13.70 9.00 -12.88
N LYS A 21 -14.17 8.55 -11.69
CA LYS A 21 -14.69 7.19 -11.50
C LYS A 21 -15.89 6.89 -12.40
N ARG A 22 -16.80 7.85 -12.60
CA ARG A 22 -17.95 7.69 -13.50
C ARG A 22 -17.54 7.48 -14.96
N LEU A 23 -16.41 8.04 -15.37
CA LEU A 23 -15.86 7.91 -16.73
C LEU A 23 -14.85 6.76 -16.87
N ASP A 24 -14.69 5.94 -15.83
CA ASP A 24 -13.70 4.85 -15.77
C ASP A 24 -12.23 5.31 -16.00
N LEU A 25 -11.93 6.58 -15.65
CA LEU A 25 -10.61 7.18 -15.76
C LEU A 25 -9.80 6.99 -14.47
N GLN A 26 -8.47 7.01 -14.59
CA GLN A 26 -7.59 6.97 -13.42
C GLN A 26 -7.68 8.29 -12.64
N VAL A 27 -8.19 8.21 -11.43
CA VAL A 27 -8.38 9.35 -10.53
C VAL A 27 -7.10 10.20 -10.35
N PRO A 28 -5.90 9.62 -10.10
CA PRO A 28 -4.66 10.39 -9.98
C PRO A 28 -4.35 11.26 -11.20
N LEU A 29 -4.51 10.71 -12.41
CA LEU A 29 -4.23 11.41 -13.66
C LEU A 29 -5.16 12.59 -13.88
N VAL A 30 -6.45 12.39 -13.64
CA VAL A 30 -7.47 13.43 -13.83
C VAL A 30 -7.23 14.56 -12.83
N LEU A 31 -6.99 14.24 -11.55
CA LEU A 31 -6.75 15.25 -10.51
C LEU A 31 -5.52 16.10 -10.78
N VAL A 32 -4.41 15.48 -11.15
CA VAL A 32 -3.17 16.21 -11.45
C VAL A 32 -3.34 17.08 -12.69
N THR A 33 -4.01 16.58 -13.73
CA THR A 33 -4.27 17.35 -14.96
C THR A 33 -5.19 18.53 -14.68
N VAL A 34 -6.32 18.30 -14.01
CA VAL A 34 -7.29 19.35 -13.66
C VAL A 34 -6.67 20.35 -12.69
N GLY A 35 -5.94 19.90 -11.67
CA GLY A 35 -5.21 20.76 -10.74
C GLY A 35 -4.15 21.62 -11.44
N SER A 36 -3.41 21.04 -12.39
CA SER A 36 -2.42 21.75 -13.20
C SER A 36 -3.05 22.86 -14.02
N ILE A 37 -4.17 22.59 -14.70
CA ILE A 37 -4.93 23.60 -15.46
C ILE A 37 -5.51 24.66 -14.52
N ALA A 38 -6.13 24.22 -13.41
CA ALA A 38 -6.72 25.11 -12.41
C ALA A 38 -5.69 26.04 -11.75
N SER A 39 -4.43 25.61 -11.63
CA SER A 39 -3.36 26.44 -11.07
C SER A 39 -3.16 27.76 -11.81
N PHE A 40 -3.52 27.84 -13.09
CA PHE A 40 -3.42 29.06 -13.90
C PHE A 40 -4.66 29.97 -13.82
N VAL A 41 -5.76 29.50 -13.23
CA VAL A 41 -7.00 30.29 -13.13
C VAL A 41 -6.79 31.46 -12.16
N PRO A 42 -7.07 32.71 -12.57
CA PRO A 42 -6.99 33.87 -11.68
C PRO A 42 -7.90 33.70 -10.46
N GLY A 43 -7.39 33.99 -9.26
CA GLY A 43 -8.13 33.87 -8.00
C GLY A 43 -7.97 32.53 -7.28
N VAL A 44 -7.34 31.52 -7.89
CA VAL A 44 -6.95 30.31 -7.17
C VAL A 44 -5.77 30.64 -6.23
N PRO A 45 -5.91 30.43 -4.91
CA PRO A 45 -4.87 30.78 -3.94
C PRO A 45 -3.64 29.87 -4.05
N HIS A 46 -2.47 30.44 -3.74
CA HIS A 46 -1.22 29.69 -3.66
C HIS A 46 -1.14 28.91 -2.35
N ILE A 47 -1.26 27.59 -2.42
CA ILE A 47 -1.24 26.71 -1.25
C ILE A 47 0.19 26.22 -1.03
N THR A 48 0.79 26.62 0.08
CA THR A 48 2.08 26.11 0.52
C THR A 48 1.87 25.29 1.78
N LEU A 49 2.16 23.98 1.71
CA LEU A 49 2.10 23.09 2.85
C LEU A 49 3.50 22.87 3.37
N ALA A 50 3.63 22.84 4.69
CA ALA A 50 4.87 22.41 5.30
C ALA A 50 5.14 20.93 4.91
N PRO A 51 6.38 20.58 4.53
CA PRO A 51 6.77 19.22 4.19
C PRO A 51 6.38 18.22 5.29
N ASP A 52 6.58 18.61 6.55
CA ASP A 52 6.29 17.80 7.74
C ASP A 52 4.79 17.46 7.87
N LEU A 53 3.89 18.32 7.36
CA LEU A 53 2.47 18.01 7.33
C LEU A 53 2.15 16.93 6.29
N ILE A 54 2.82 16.93 5.14
CA ILE A 54 2.59 15.91 4.12
C ILE A 54 3.18 14.58 4.59
N LEU A 55 4.43 14.59 5.06
CA LEU A 55 5.15 13.41 5.53
C LEU A 55 4.60 12.84 6.84
N GLY A 56 4.10 13.69 7.75
CA GLY A 56 3.59 13.28 9.05
C GLY A 56 2.06 13.07 9.10
N ALA A 57 1.28 13.72 8.24
CA ALA A 57 -0.19 13.61 8.28
C ALA A 57 -0.80 12.81 7.12
N VAL A 58 -0.15 12.76 5.94
CA VAL A 58 -0.71 12.05 4.77
C VAL A 58 -0.06 10.69 4.58
N LEU A 59 1.27 10.63 4.65
CA LEU A 59 2.01 9.40 4.37
C LEU A 59 1.73 8.28 5.40
N PRO A 60 1.69 8.51 6.72
CA PRO A 60 1.52 7.43 7.69
C PRO A 60 0.22 6.64 7.55
N PRO A 61 -0.98 7.26 7.44
CA PRO A 61 -2.20 6.48 7.24
C PRO A 61 -2.21 5.70 5.91
N LEU A 62 -1.66 6.25 4.82
CA LEU A 62 -1.57 5.54 3.52
C LEU A 62 -0.66 4.30 3.61
N LEU A 63 0.52 4.45 4.22
CA LEU A 63 1.45 3.33 4.43
C LEU A 63 0.86 2.27 5.35
N TYR A 64 0.16 2.71 6.39
CA TYR A 64 -0.48 1.81 7.34
C TYR A 64 -1.61 1.02 6.69
N SER A 65 -2.49 1.68 5.92
CA SER A 65 -3.55 1.05 5.13
C SER A 65 -2.95 -0.01 4.19
N ALA A 66 -1.94 0.37 3.41
CA ALA A 66 -1.24 -0.54 2.51
C ALA A 66 -0.59 -1.74 3.23
N ALA A 67 -0.04 -1.54 4.43
CA ALA A 67 0.57 -2.60 5.23
C ALA A 67 -0.48 -3.51 5.90
N LEU A 68 -1.63 -2.98 6.31
CA LEU A 68 -2.74 -3.76 6.87
C LEU A 68 -3.26 -4.78 5.85
N ASP A 69 -3.48 -4.33 4.62
CA ASP A 69 -4.03 -5.14 3.53
C ASP A 69 -2.99 -6.04 2.86
N PHE A 70 -1.72 -5.98 3.26
CA PHE A 70 -0.66 -6.76 2.63
C PHE A 70 -0.29 -8.01 3.43
N SER A 71 -0.11 -9.13 2.73
CA SER A 71 0.21 -10.41 3.37
C SER A 71 1.67 -10.45 3.80
N PHE A 72 1.90 -10.64 5.10
CA PHE A 72 3.25 -10.82 5.64
C PHE A 72 3.94 -12.09 5.08
N VAL A 73 3.17 -13.15 4.81
CA VAL A 73 3.70 -14.39 4.22
C VAL A 73 4.19 -14.13 2.80
N SER A 74 3.39 -13.43 1.99
CA SER A 74 3.78 -13.05 0.62
C SER A 74 4.98 -12.10 0.58
N PHE A 75 5.02 -11.13 1.52
CA PHE A 75 6.19 -10.25 1.71
C PHE A 75 7.45 -11.06 2.00
N ARG A 76 7.41 -12.00 2.95
CA ARG A 76 8.56 -12.86 3.30
C ARG A 76 8.98 -13.75 2.12
N LYS A 77 8.04 -14.35 1.39
CA LYS A 77 8.31 -15.16 0.19
C LYS A 77 9.05 -14.35 -0.88
N ASN A 78 8.75 -13.05 -1.01
CA ASN A 78 9.32 -12.16 -2.04
C ASN A 78 10.38 -11.16 -1.51
N LEU A 79 10.82 -11.32 -0.26
CA LEU A 79 11.69 -10.34 0.43
C LEU A 79 12.95 -10.00 -0.36
N GLY A 80 13.60 -11.00 -0.96
CA GLY A 80 14.83 -10.78 -1.74
C GLY A 80 14.62 -9.97 -3.03
N HIS A 81 13.40 -9.94 -3.59
CA HIS A 81 13.05 -9.06 -4.71
C HIS A 81 12.68 -7.66 -4.21
N ILE A 82 11.87 -7.61 -3.16
CA ILE A 82 11.41 -6.37 -2.54
C ILE A 82 12.59 -5.55 -2.03
N LEU A 83 13.55 -6.12 -1.30
CA LEU A 83 14.72 -5.38 -0.81
C LEU A 83 15.64 -4.88 -1.94
N ARG A 84 15.75 -5.64 -3.04
CA ARG A 84 16.56 -5.21 -4.20
C ARG A 84 15.93 -4.02 -4.92
N LEU A 85 14.61 -3.99 -5.04
CA LEU A 85 13.89 -2.87 -5.66
C LEU A 85 13.66 -1.71 -4.68
N GLY A 86 13.43 -2.00 -3.40
CA GLY A 86 13.16 -1.00 -2.38
C GLY A 86 14.41 -0.28 -1.86
N ILE A 87 15.57 -0.94 -1.83
CA ILE A 87 16.80 -0.34 -1.27
C ILE A 87 17.83 -0.12 -2.38
N ILE A 88 18.27 -1.20 -3.04
CA ILE A 88 19.38 -1.12 -4.00
C ILE A 88 19.01 -0.26 -5.21
N MET A 89 17.81 -0.43 -5.75
CA MET A 89 17.34 0.36 -6.88
C MET A 89 17.18 1.85 -6.53
N VAL A 90 16.75 2.17 -5.31
CA VAL A 90 16.67 3.55 -4.82
C VAL A 90 18.06 4.17 -4.81
N VAL A 91 19.04 3.49 -4.19
CA VAL A 91 20.46 3.92 -4.18
C VAL A 91 20.99 4.13 -5.61
N VAL A 92 20.75 3.16 -6.50
CA VAL A 92 21.19 3.23 -7.91
C VAL A 92 20.55 4.43 -8.61
N THR A 93 19.26 4.68 -8.41
CA THR A 93 18.55 5.81 -9.01
C THR A 93 19.08 7.13 -8.47
N THR A 94 19.33 7.22 -7.15
CA THR A 94 19.90 8.40 -6.50
C THR A 94 21.24 8.78 -7.11
N PHE A 95 22.16 7.84 -7.24
CA PHE A 95 23.47 8.12 -7.84
C PHE A 95 23.37 8.38 -9.35
N ALA A 96 22.61 7.58 -10.09
CA ALA A 96 22.47 7.76 -11.54
C ALA A 96 21.89 9.14 -11.88
N VAL A 97 20.81 9.53 -11.21
CA VAL A 97 20.20 10.86 -11.39
C VAL A 97 21.10 11.95 -10.85
N GLY A 98 21.71 11.78 -9.67
CA GLY A 98 22.55 12.80 -9.06
C GLY A 98 23.81 13.11 -9.88
N TYR A 99 24.51 12.10 -10.39
CA TYR A 99 25.65 12.33 -11.29
C TYR A 99 25.22 12.97 -12.60
N PHE A 100 24.11 12.50 -13.19
CA PHE A 100 23.61 13.07 -14.44
C PHE A 100 23.16 14.52 -14.27
N ALA A 101 22.47 14.84 -13.18
CA ALA A 101 22.00 16.19 -12.87
C ALA A 101 23.16 17.14 -12.56
N ASN A 102 24.19 16.70 -11.81
CA ASN A 102 25.38 17.51 -11.58
C ASN A 102 26.14 17.82 -12.88
N TRP A 103 26.18 16.87 -13.82
CA TRP A 103 26.80 17.09 -15.13
C TRP A 103 25.98 18.02 -16.03
N LEU A 104 24.65 17.90 -16.00
CA LEU A 104 23.74 18.61 -16.89
C LEU A 104 23.39 20.03 -16.41
N VAL A 105 23.25 20.23 -15.10
CA VAL A 105 22.71 21.44 -14.48
C VAL A 105 23.84 22.17 -13.72
N PRO A 106 24.38 23.27 -14.28
CA PRO A 106 25.50 23.99 -13.67
C PRO A 106 25.24 24.53 -12.26
N GLU A 107 23.98 24.79 -11.92
CA GLU A 107 23.54 25.32 -10.63
C GLU A 107 23.59 24.29 -9.49
N LEU A 108 23.76 23.00 -9.80
CA LEU A 108 23.75 21.92 -8.82
C LEU A 108 25.16 21.45 -8.48
N THR A 109 25.56 21.64 -7.22
CA THR A 109 26.70 20.92 -6.65
C THR A 109 26.43 19.42 -6.62
N LEU A 110 27.47 18.59 -6.52
CA LEU A 110 27.30 17.13 -6.45
C LEU A 110 26.36 16.73 -5.30
N GLY A 111 26.49 17.37 -4.13
CA GLY A 111 25.61 17.10 -3.00
C GLY A 111 24.16 17.50 -3.28
N ALA A 112 23.92 18.67 -3.87
CA ALA A 112 22.57 19.12 -4.24
C ALA A 112 21.93 18.21 -5.31
N ALA A 113 22.74 17.74 -6.26
CA ALA A 113 22.30 16.79 -7.27
C ALA A 113 21.98 15.41 -6.67
N LEU A 114 22.75 14.94 -5.68
CA LEU A 114 22.43 13.71 -4.94
C LEU A 114 21.16 13.85 -4.10
N VAL A 115 20.89 15.04 -3.53
CA VAL A 115 19.60 15.35 -2.89
C VAL A 115 18.47 15.20 -3.91
N LEU A 116 18.58 15.80 -5.10
CA LEU A 116 17.60 15.63 -6.17
C LEU A 116 17.42 14.15 -6.53
N GLY A 117 18.53 13.40 -6.66
CA GLY A 117 18.49 11.98 -6.92
C GLY A 117 17.75 11.19 -5.85
N ALA A 118 17.94 11.49 -4.57
CA ALA A 118 17.24 10.86 -3.45
C ALA A 118 15.74 11.17 -3.48
N VAL A 119 15.38 12.42 -3.80
CA VAL A 119 14.00 12.90 -3.90
C VAL A 119 13.20 12.19 -4.99
N VAL A 120 13.78 11.94 -6.17
CA VAL A 120 13.07 11.32 -7.32
C VAL A 120 13.27 9.81 -7.45
N ALA A 121 14.07 9.21 -6.56
CA ALA A 121 14.36 7.79 -6.56
C ALA A 121 13.14 6.90 -6.23
N PRO A 122 12.35 7.15 -5.17
CA PRO A 122 11.32 6.22 -4.73
C PRO A 122 10.11 6.25 -5.70
N PRO A 123 9.72 5.09 -6.26
CA PRO A 123 8.48 4.97 -7.01
C PRO A 123 7.27 4.81 -6.07
N ASP A 124 6.19 5.51 -6.38
CA ASP A 124 4.87 5.34 -5.80
C ASP A 124 4.11 4.23 -6.55
N ALA A 125 3.82 3.14 -5.85
CA ALA A 125 3.14 1.99 -6.42
C ALA A 125 1.61 2.10 -6.40
N VAL A 126 1.02 3.09 -5.72
CA VAL A 126 -0.44 3.17 -5.51
C VAL A 126 -1.22 3.13 -6.82
N ALA A 127 -0.88 4.01 -7.76
CA ALA A 127 -1.52 4.05 -9.07
C ALA A 127 -1.24 2.77 -9.89
N ALA A 128 -0.06 2.17 -9.75
CA ALA A 128 0.32 0.96 -10.48
C ALA A 128 -0.44 -0.27 -9.98
N VAL A 129 -0.57 -0.38 -8.66
CA VAL A 129 -1.31 -1.44 -7.96
C VAL A 129 -2.80 -1.34 -8.29
N ALA A 130 -3.38 -0.14 -8.28
CA ALA A 130 -4.79 0.05 -8.64
C ALA A 130 -5.10 -0.41 -10.07
N VAL A 131 -4.27 0.01 -11.05
CA VAL A 131 -4.41 -0.42 -12.45
C VAL A 131 -4.13 -1.92 -12.60
N GLY A 132 -3.10 -2.41 -11.92
CA GLY A 132 -2.68 -3.81 -11.94
C GLY A 132 -3.77 -4.75 -11.46
N ARG A 133 -4.39 -4.45 -10.32
CA ARG A 133 -5.51 -5.20 -9.75
C ARG A 133 -6.69 -5.24 -10.71
N LYS A 134 -7.07 -4.10 -11.29
CA LYS A 134 -8.18 -4.00 -12.25
C LYS A 134 -7.95 -4.80 -13.53
N LEU A 135 -6.70 -4.95 -13.96
CA LEU A 135 -6.32 -5.68 -15.17
C LEU A 135 -5.86 -7.13 -14.88
N GLY A 136 -6.01 -7.61 -13.65
CA GLY A 136 -5.69 -9.00 -13.28
C GLY A 136 -4.20 -9.32 -13.32
N LEU A 137 -3.33 -8.39 -12.88
CA LEU A 137 -1.92 -8.71 -12.72
C LEU A 137 -1.74 -9.86 -11.70
N PRO A 138 -0.76 -10.75 -11.94
CA PRO A 138 -0.54 -11.89 -11.05
C PRO A 138 -0.24 -11.45 -9.60
N SER A 139 -0.74 -12.23 -8.62
CA SER A 139 -0.62 -11.97 -7.18
C SER A 139 0.83 -11.69 -6.75
N ARG A 140 1.78 -12.42 -7.33
CA ARG A 140 3.20 -12.22 -7.04
C ARG A 140 3.73 -10.88 -7.53
N MET A 141 3.27 -10.40 -8.69
CA MET A 141 3.64 -9.08 -9.19
C MET A 141 3.06 -7.98 -8.31
N MET A 142 1.79 -8.15 -7.91
CA MET A 142 1.11 -7.27 -6.97
C MET A 142 1.88 -7.18 -5.65
N ALA A 143 2.28 -8.33 -5.08
CA ALA A 143 3.06 -8.38 -3.86
C ALA A 143 4.44 -7.71 -3.98
N ILE A 144 5.13 -7.85 -5.11
CA ILE A 144 6.42 -7.19 -5.33
C ILE A 144 6.25 -5.67 -5.47
N LEU A 145 5.24 -5.21 -6.21
CA LEU A 145 4.95 -3.77 -6.40
C LEU A 145 4.58 -3.09 -5.08
N THR A 146 3.64 -3.66 -4.33
CA THR A 146 3.23 -3.14 -3.01
C THR A 146 4.37 -3.22 -2.01
N GLY A 147 5.12 -4.34 -1.98
CA GLY A 147 6.26 -4.48 -1.08
C GLY A 147 7.39 -3.50 -1.38
N GLU A 148 7.66 -3.21 -2.65
CA GLU A 148 8.66 -2.21 -3.06
C GLU A 148 8.31 -0.83 -2.51
N SER A 149 7.05 -0.37 -2.65
CA SER A 149 6.62 0.94 -2.14
C SER A 149 6.70 1.07 -0.62
N LEU A 150 6.45 -0.01 0.12
CA LEU A 150 6.55 0.04 1.59
C LEU A 150 8.00 0.21 2.08
N VAL A 151 8.99 -0.27 1.31
CA VAL A 151 10.41 -0.23 1.71
C VAL A 151 11.14 0.97 1.09
N ASN A 152 10.75 1.39 -0.11
CA ASN A 152 11.48 2.42 -0.86
C ASN A 152 11.39 3.81 -0.22
N ASP A 153 10.26 4.18 0.37
CA ASP A 153 10.05 5.47 1.01
C ASP A 153 10.98 5.63 2.21
N ALA A 154 11.17 4.55 2.99
CA ALA A 154 12.12 4.53 4.08
C ALA A 154 13.55 4.76 3.56
N ALA A 155 13.97 3.97 2.57
CA ALA A 155 15.32 4.09 2.02
C ALA A 155 15.59 5.46 1.37
N ALA A 156 14.60 6.02 0.69
CA ALA A 156 14.70 7.32 0.03
C ALA A 156 14.78 8.47 1.04
N LEU A 157 13.96 8.45 2.10
CA LEU A 157 14.02 9.46 3.16
C LEU A 157 15.33 9.39 3.93
N THR A 158 15.88 8.20 4.19
CA THR A 158 17.22 8.09 4.79
C THR A 158 18.29 8.71 3.88
N LEU A 159 18.29 8.37 2.58
CA LEU A 159 19.24 8.92 1.62
C LEU A 159 19.06 10.44 1.48
N PHE A 160 17.83 10.93 1.53
CA PHE A 160 17.54 12.37 1.56
C PHE A 160 18.17 13.03 2.79
N THR A 161 17.96 12.50 3.99
CA THR A 161 18.56 13.03 5.23
C THR A 161 20.09 13.03 5.16
N LEU A 162 20.69 11.92 4.70
CA LEU A 162 22.15 11.80 4.53
C LEU A 162 22.70 12.83 3.53
N THR A 163 22.05 12.98 2.36
CA THR A 163 22.50 13.90 1.31
C THR A 163 22.30 15.36 1.70
N VAL A 164 21.17 15.72 2.33
CA VAL A 164 20.92 17.07 2.86
C VAL A 164 21.92 17.42 3.97
N ALA A 165 22.21 16.49 4.88
CA ALA A 165 23.21 16.70 5.92
C ALA A 165 24.60 16.98 5.31
N SER A 166 24.97 16.25 4.25
CA SER A 166 26.24 16.46 3.55
C SER A 166 26.36 17.84 2.89
N VAL A 167 25.27 18.41 2.37
CA VAL A 167 25.24 19.74 1.74
C VAL A 167 25.19 20.84 2.78
N THR A 168 24.37 20.66 3.82
CA THR A 168 24.17 21.68 4.84
C THR A 168 25.35 21.76 5.81
N GLY A 169 26.16 20.71 5.93
CA GLY A 169 27.23 20.58 6.92
C GLY A 169 26.73 20.19 8.31
N LYS A 170 25.46 19.78 8.43
CA LYS A 170 24.91 19.26 9.70
C LYS A 170 25.56 17.92 10.02
N LYS A 171 26.03 17.77 11.26
CA LYS A 171 26.48 16.46 11.76
C LYS A 171 25.28 15.56 11.98
N ILE A 172 25.40 14.33 11.52
CA ILE A 172 24.43 13.27 11.78
C ILE A 172 24.79 12.63 13.12
N ALA A 173 23.81 12.10 13.85
CA ALA A 173 24.03 11.47 15.16
C ALA A 173 25.04 10.31 15.12
N ILE A 174 25.20 9.66 13.95
CA ILE A 174 26.13 8.58 13.71
C ILE A 174 26.98 8.94 12.48
N ASP A 175 28.30 8.99 12.63
CA ASP A 175 29.22 9.43 11.57
C ASP A 175 29.27 8.48 10.37
N SER A 176 29.01 7.19 10.56
CA SER A 176 28.97 6.21 9.47
C SER A 176 27.57 6.14 8.85
N PRO A 177 27.41 6.46 7.54
CA PRO A 177 26.11 6.39 6.87
C PRO A 177 25.49 4.99 6.89
N VAL A 178 26.31 3.94 6.88
CA VAL A 178 25.85 2.55 6.92
C VAL A 178 25.30 2.20 8.30
N LEU A 179 25.98 2.63 9.37
CA LEU A 179 25.49 2.41 10.74
C LEU A 179 24.25 3.24 11.04
N PHE A 180 24.20 4.48 10.52
CA PHE A 180 23.02 5.32 10.62
C PHE A 180 21.80 4.69 9.94
N PHE A 181 21.97 4.19 8.71
CA PHE A 181 20.93 3.47 7.97
C PHE A 181 20.47 2.21 8.74
N ALA A 182 21.40 1.44 9.31
CA ALA A 182 21.06 0.27 10.13
C ALA A 182 20.29 0.66 11.40
N TYR A 183 20.69 1.74 12.06
CA TYR A 183 20.00 2.29 13.23
C TYR A 183 18.57 2.71 12.88
N GLU A 184 18.37 3.44 11.79
CA GLU A 184 17.02 3.87 11.37
C GLU A 184 16.08 2.69 11.12
N ILE A 185 16.58 1.65 10.45
CA ILE A 185 15.82 0.43 10.19
C ILE A 185 15.45 -0.27 11.50
N VAL A 186 16.45 -0.55 12.35
CA VAL A 186 16.22 -1.30 13.58
C VAL A 186 15.34 -0.52 14.54
N GLY A 187 15.58 0.78 14.71
CA GLY A 187 14.78 1.67 15.54
C GLY A 187 13.32 1.73 15.09
N GLY A 188 13.08 1.95 13.79
CA GLY A 188 11.73 2.01 13.23
C GLY A 188 10.96 0.70 13.45
N VAL A 189 11.59 -0.44 13.12
CA VAL A 189 10.99 -1.77 13.34
C VAL A 189 10.67 -2.01 14.81
N LEU A 190 11.59 -1.70 15.72
CA LEU A 190 11.38 -1.89 17.16
C LEU A 190 10.22 -1.05 17.69
N ILE A 191 10.12 0.22 17.32
CA ILE A 191 9.03 1.11 17.72
C ILE A 191 7.69 0.60 17.19
N GLY A 192 7.63 0.21 15.91
CA GLY A 192 6.43 -0.36 15.32
C GLY A 192 5.96 -1.63 16.06
N LEU A 193 6.89 -2.52 16.40
CA LEU A 193 6.60 -3.73 17.19
C LEU A 193 6.08 -3.40 18.60
N ILE A 194 6.69 -2.44 19.29
CA ILE A 194 6.30 -2.03 20.64
C ILE A 194 4.89 -1.43 20.61
N LEU A 195 4.64 -0.46 19.74
CA LEU A 195 3.35 0.23 19.65
C LEU A 195 2.23 -0.72 19.21
N ALA A 196 2.49 -1.62 18.25
CA ALA A 196 1.49 -2.60 17.86
C ALA A 196 1.15 -3.58 18.98
N ARG A 197 2.13 -3.97 19.83
CA ARG A 197 1.85 -4.77 21.03
C ARG A 197 1.02 -4.00 22.05
N ILE A 198 1.34 -2.73 22.29
CA ILE A 198 0.58 -1.86 23.19
C ILE A 198 -0.87 -1.75 22.69
N VAL A 199 -1.07 -1.42 21.41
CA VAL A 199 -2.42 -1.31 20.81
C VAL A 199 -3.17 -2.63 20.91
N ARG A 200 -2.53 -3.77 20.62
CA ARG A 200 -3.17 -5.08 20.76
C ARG A 200 -3.59 -5.37 22.20
N PHE A 201 -2.72 -5.05 23.17
CA PHE A 201 -3.05 -5.20 24.59
C PHE A 201 -4.23 -4.31 24.99
N VAL A 202 -4.24 -3.05 24.55
CA VAL A 202 -5.34 -2.12 24.81
C VAL A 202 -6.65 -2.60 24.18
N ARG A 203 -6.64 -3.04 22.91
CA ARG A 203 -7.82 -3.62 22.23
C ARG A 203 -8.38 -4.81 23.00
N SER A 204 -7.52 -5.68 23.55
CA SER A 204 -7.99 -6.83 24.35
C SER A 204 -8.73 -6.45 25.65
N ARG A 205 -8.68 -5.17 26.06
CA ARG A 205 -9.34 -4.64 27.26
C ARG A 205 -10.53 -3.73 26.96
N ILE A 206 -10.72 -3.34 25.70
CA ILE A 206 -11.80 -2.47 25.25
C ILE A 206 -12.89 -3.35 24.61
N GLN A 207 -14.17 -3.04 24.85
CA GLN A 207 -15.31 -3.73 24.25
C GLN A 207 -16.17 -2.80 23.37
N ASP A 208 -15.60 -1.65 22.98
CA ASP A 208 -16.24 -0.61 22.19
C ASP A 208 -15.55 -0.50 20.81
N SER A 209 -16.28 -0.85 19.75
CA SER A 209 -15.77 -0.85 18.37
C SER A 209 -15.37 0.55 17.85
N ALA A 210 -16.00 1.62 18.35
CA ALA A 210 -15.64 2.98 17.95
C ALA A 210 -14.28 3.37 18.52
N LEU A 211 -14.02 3.03 19.80
CA LEU A 211 -12.71 3.26 20.42
C LEU A 211 -11.61 2.43 19.75
N GLU A 212 -11.89 1.18 19.39
CA GLU A 212 -10.94 0.34 18.65
C GLU A 212 -10.56 0.93 17.28
N THR A 213 -11.56 1.45 16.56
CA THR A 213 -11.39 2.13 15.27
C THR A 213 -10.57 3.40 15.43
N VAL A 214 -10.88 4.25 16.41
CA VAL A 214 -10.11 5.47 16.70
C VAL A 214 -8.66 5.14 17.04
N LEU A 215 -8.42 4.10 17.84
CA LEU A 215 -7.05 3.66 18.16
C LEU A 215 -6.30 3.20 16.91
N GLY A 216 -6.98 2.54 15.98
CA GLY A 216 -6.44 2.17 14.67
C GLY A 216 -6.06 3.38 13.82
N LEU A 217 -6.85 4.45 13.87
CA LEU A 217 -6.58 5.71 13.17
C LEU A 217 -5.42 6.49 13.78
N VAL A 218 -5.27 6.48 15.11
CA VAL A 218 -4.21 7.23 15.81
C VAL A 218 -2.84 6.55 15.68
N LEU A 219 -2.80 5.22 15.64
CA LEU A 219 -1.57 4.44 15.62
C LEU A 219 -0.56 4.83 14.52
N PRO A 220 -0.92 4.99 13.23
CA PRO A 220 0.05 5.39 12.21
C PRO A 220 0.76 6.70 12.55
N PHE A 221 0.02 7.70 13.04
CA PHE A 221 0.61 8.97 13.45
C PHE A 221 1.54 8.80 14.64
N ALA A 222 1.10 8.06 15.67
CA ALA A 222 1.90 7.80 16.86
C ALA A 222 3.19 7.03 16.52
N ALA A 223 3.13 6.04 15.63
CA ALA A 223 4.28 5.26 15.21
C ALA A 223 5.28 6.07 14.40
N TYR A 224 4.79 6.90 13.48
CA TYR A 224 5.64 7.80 12.69
C TYR A 224 6.35 8.80 13.60
N LEU A 225 5.59 9.54 14.41
CA LEU A 225 6.13 10.60 15.29
C LEU A 225 7.09 10.04 16.34
N ALA A 226 6.76 8.93 16.99
CA ALA A 226 7.63 8.33 18.00
C ALA A 226 8.98 7.87 17.44
N ALA A 227 9.03 7.47 16.17
CA ALA A 227 10.27 7.11 15.50
C ALA A 227 11.10 8.33 15.09
N GLU A 228 10.46 9.34 14.51
CA GLU A 228 11.14 10.57 14.09
C GLU A 228 11.77 11.32 15.28
N GLU A 229 11.13 11.31 16.46
CA GLU A 229 11.67 11.92 17.69
C GLU A 229 13.03 11.34 18.12
N ILE A 230 13.31 10.08 17.79
CA ILE A 230 14.60 9.43 18.06
C ILE A 230 15.45 9.27 16.79
N HIS A 231 15.09 9.96 15.70
CA HIS A 231 15.73 9.87 14.39
C HIS A 231 15.77 8.43 13.83
N ALA A 232 14.74 7.64 14.09
CA ALA A 232 14.53 6.34 13.48
C ALA A 232 13.52 6.44 12.33
N SER A 233 13.44 5.42 11.47
CA SER A 233 12.55 5.47 10.30
C SER A 233 11.07 5.40 10.69
N GLY A 234 10.36 6.54 10.60
CA GLY A 234 8.92 6.61 10.82
C GLY A 234 8.13 5.75 9.85
N VAL A 235 8.53 5.70 8.57
CA VAL A 235 7.94 4.83 7.55
C VAL A 235 7.98 3.36 8.00
N LEU A 236 9.14 2.85 8.43
CA LEU A 236 9.25 1.45 8.86
C LEU A 236 8.51 1.16 10.16
N ALA A 237 8.41 2.14 11.08
CA ALA A 237 7.61 1.99 12.29
C ALA A 237 6.13 1.79 11.96
N VAL A 238 5.59 2.61 11.06
CA VAL A 238 4.20 2.52 10.58
C VAL A 238 3.95 1.21 9.85
N VAL A 239 4.81 0.84 8.89
CA VAL A 239 4.68 -0.40 8.12
C VAL A 239 4.76 -1.63 9.02
N THR A 240 5.69 -1.62 9.98
CA THR A 240 5.82 -2.72 10.95
C THR A 240 4.57 -2.83 11.84
N ALA A 241 4.04 -1.71 12.32
CA ALA A 241 2.81 -1.69 13.10
C ALA A 241 1.62 -2.23 12.28
N GLY A 242 1.51 -1.81 11.02
CA GLY A 242 0.51 -2.27 10.06
C GLY A 242 0.59 -3.78 9.82
N PHE A 243 1.78 -4.34 9.56
CA PHE A 243 1.93 -5.79 9.39
C PHE A 243 1.53 -6.60 10.64
N VAL A 244 1.86 -6.09 11.83
CA VAL A 244 1.53 -6.78 13.08
C VAL A 244 0.03 -6.77 13.32
N LEU A 245 -0.66 -5.67 13.07
CA LEU A 245 -2.11 -5.55 13.30
C LEU A 245 -2.97 -6.05 12.13
N GLY A 246 -2.47 -6.01 10.90
CA GLY A 246 -3.13 -6.55 9.70
C GLY A 246 -3.10 -8.08 9.60
N ARG A 247 -2.44 -8.74 10.56
CA ARG A 247 -2.49 -10.20 10.68
C ARG A 247 -3.89 -10.63 11.11
N VAL A 248 -4.59 -11.34 10.23
CA VAL A 248 -5.94 -11.80 10.51
C VAL A 248 -5.94 -12.77 11.69
N THR A 249 -6.72 -12.46 12.70
CA THR A 249 -6.93 -13.28 13.90
C THR A 249 -8.42 -13.57 14.05
N ALA A 250 -8.76 -14.71 14.66
CA ALA A 250 -10.15 -15.14 14.81
C ALA A 250 -10.93 -14.30 15.86
N ASP A 251 -10.21 -13.59 16.74
CA ASP A 251 -10.76 -13.07 18.00
C ASP A 251 -11.31 -11.64 17.90
N VAL A 252 -11.22 -10.99 16.74
CA VAL A 252 -11.75 -9.63 16.55
C VAL A 252 -13.29 -9.70 16.40
N PRO A 253 -14.08 -8.74 16.89
CA PRO A 253 -15.52 -8.68 16.59
C PRO A 253 -15.81 -8.37 15.11
N VAL A 254 -16.92 -8.87 14.57
CA VAL A 254 -17.29 -8.61 13.15
C VAL A 254 -17.65 -7.15 12.89
N THR A 255 -18.24 -6.47 13.88
CA THR A 255 -18.60 -5.05 13.82
C THR A 255 -17.37 -4.16 13.66
N THR A 256 -16.31 -4.42 14.45
CA THR A 256 -15.03 -3.72 14.32
C THR A 256 -14.39 -4.01 12.95
N ARG A 257 -14.38 -5.27 12.48
CA ARG A 257 -13.85 -5.62 11.15
C ARG A 257 -14.53 -4.85 10.02
N ILE A 258 -15.86 -4.80 10.04
CA ILE A 258 -16.63 -4.11 8.99
C ILE A 258 -16.42 -2.60 9.04
N GLN A 259 -16.37 -2.00 10.23
CA GLN A 259 -16.10 -0.58 10.39
C GLN A 259 -14.70 -0.21 9.88
N GLU A 260 -13.66 -0.92 10.32
CA GLU A 260 -12.28 -0.65 9.87
C GLU A 260 -12.15 -0.80 8.35
N ARG A 261 -12.76 -1.84 7.75
CA ARG A 261 -12.77 -2.06 6.29
C ARG A 261 -13.41 -0.93 5.48
N GLN A 262 -14.34 -0.18 6.05
CA GLN A 262 -14.99 0.94 5.34
C GLN A 262 -14.24 2.26 5.52
N VAL A 263 -13.61 2.44 6.69
CA VAL A 263 -12.89 3.67 7.03
C VAL A 263 -11.63 3.82 6.19
N TRP A 264 -10.80 2.77 6.07
CA TRP A 264 -9.51 2.85 5.37
C TRP A 264 -9.62 3.22 3.89
N PRO A 265 -10.42 2.54 3.05
CA PRO A 265 -10.55 2.91 1.64
C PRO A 265 -11.12 4.32 1.44
N THR A 266 -11.96 4.79 2.37
CA THR A 266 -12.50 6.15 2.35
C THR A 266 -11.41 7.18 2.66
N LEU A 267 -10.57 6.90 3.66
CA LEU A 267 -9.42 7.74 3.99
C LEU A 267 -8.37 7.75 2.88
N ASP A 268 -8.06 6.59 2.30
CA ASP A 268 -7.12 6.47 1.17
C ASP A 268 -7.61 7.32 0.00
N LEU A 269 -8.88 7.19 -0.38
CA LEU A 269 -9.47 8.03 -1.44
C LEU A 269 -9.36 9.53 -1.12
N LEU A 270 -9.63 9.93 0.12
CA LEU A 270 -9.58 11.34 0.52
C LEU A 270 -8.15 11.88 0.47
N LEU A 271 -7.19 11.14 1.05
CA LEU A 271 -5.80 11.53 1.14
C LEU A 271 -5.13 11.52 -0.25
N GLU A 272 -5.32 10.46 -1.04
CA GLU A 272 -4.84 10.40 -2.41
C GLU A 272 -5.43 11.53 -3.25
N ALA A 273 -6.76 11.75 -3.18
CA ALA A 273 -7.40 12.79 -3.98
C ALA A 273 -6.86 14.17 -3.62
N PHE A 274 -6.72 14.45 -2.32
CA PHE A 274 -6.10 15.66 -1.83
C PHE A 274 -4.69 15.84 -2.36
N VAL A 275 -3.83 14.82 -2.27
CA VAL A 275 -2.45 15.01 -2.67
C VAL A 275 -2.29 15.12 -4.18
N PHE A 276 -2.99 14.32 -4.98
CA PHE A 276 -2.92 14.45 -6.44
C PHE A 276 -3.44 15.82 -6.91
N ALA A 277 -4.48 16.36 -6.25
CA ALA A 277 -4.93 17.73 -6.51
C ALA A 277 -3.90 18.77 -6.07
N TYR A 278 -3.33 18.62 -4.87
CA TYR A 278 -2.28 19.50 -4.33
C TYR A 278 -1.05 19.53 -5.25
N MET A 279 -0.61 18.35 -5.70
CA MET A 279 0.44 18.20 -6.69
C MET A 279 0.12 19.01 -7.94
N GLY A 280 -1.04 18.80 -8.58
CA GLY A 280 -1.43 19.56 -9.77
C GLY A 280 -1.40 21.08 -9.56
N LEU A 281 -1.93 21.55 -8.42
CA LEU A 281 -1.99 22.97 -8.09
C LEU A 281 -0.61 23.66 -7.96
N GLN A 282 0.48 22.90 -7.78
CA GLN A 282 1.82 23.46 -7.65
C GLN A 282 2.43 23.95 -8.98
N LEU A 283 1.89 23.56 -10.15
CA LEU A 283 2.51 23.84 -11.45
C LEU A 283 2.84 25.32 -11.66
N LYS A 284 1.85 26.22 -11.49
CA LYS A 284 2.08 27.67 -11.61
C LYS A 284 3.10 28.18 -10.60
N SER A 285 3.07 27.67 -9.36
CA SER A 285 4.01 28.10 -8.31
C SER A 285 5.44 27.73 -8.66
N VAL A 286 5.64 26.53 -9.22
CA VAL A 286 6.95 26.05 -9.67
C VAL A 286 7.48 26.92 -10.81
N ILE A 287 6.65 27.25 -11.80
CA ILE A 287 7.04 28.15 -12.90
C ILE A 287 7.42 29.53 -12.37
N ALA A 288 6.58 30.12 -11.52
CA ALA A 288 6.83 31.43 -10.94
C ALA A 288 8.12 31.46 -10.09
N GLU A 289 8.43 30.37 -9.38
CA GLU A 289 9.66 30.27 -8.60
C GLU A 289 10.91 30.21 -9.51
N VAL A 290 10.85 29.50 -10.62
CA VAL A 290 11.95 29.47 -11.61
C VAL A 290 12.17 30.85 -12.21
N GLU A 291 11.10 31.56 -12.57
CA GLU A 291 11.17 32.94 -13.08
C GLU A 291 11.74 33.92 -12.04
N ARG A 292 11.32 33.82 -10.77
CA ARG A 292 11.83 34.66 -9.68
C ARG A 292 13.33 34.51 -9.45
N ASN A 293 13.86 33.32 -9.66
CA ASN A 293 15.30 33.04 -9.53
C ASN A 293 16.12 33.51 -10.75
N GLY A 294 15.49 34.16 -11.74
CA GLY A 294 16.16 34.65 -12.94
C GLY A 294 16.61 33.54 -13.89
N LEU A 295 16.11 32.31 -13.70
CA LEU A 295 16.48 31.16 -14.50
C LEU A 295 15.58 31.07 -15.74
N PRO A 296 16.12 30.76 -16.92
CA PRO A 296 15.30 30.58 -18.11
C PRO A 296 14.38 29.37 -17.96
N VAL A 297 13.07 29.60 -17.86
CA VAL A 297 12.05 28.54 -17.65
C VAL A 297 12.22 27.40 -18.65
N LEU A 298 12.41 27.72 -19.94
CA LEU A 298 12.58 26.72 -20.99
C LEU A 298 13.78 25.80 -20.74
N HIS A 299 14.89 26.32 -20.21
CA HIS A 299 16.09 25.52 -19.94
C HIS A 299 15.86 24.57 -18.76
N ILE A 300 15.27 25.06 -17.66
CA ILE A 300 14.96 24.22 -16.50
C ILE A 300 13.97 23.13 -16.86
N PHE A 301 12.94 23.42 -17.67
CA PHE A 301 12.01 22.40 -18.16
C PHE A 301 12.69 21.39 -19.09
N ALA A 302 13.61 21.83 -19.96
CA ALA A 302 14.39 20.92 -20.80
C ALA A 302 15.29 19.99 -19.96
N TYR A 303 15.99 20.51 -18.95
CA TYR A 303 16.77 19.71 -18.02
C TYR A 303 15.89 18.72 -17.25
N SER A 304 14.72 19.18 -16.81
CA SER A 304 13.75 18.34 -16.11
C SER A 304 13.24 17.19 -16.98
N LEU A 305 13.02 17.44 -18.28
CA LEU A 305 12.60 16.41 -19.23
C LEU A 305 13.71 15.37 -19.48
N LEU A 306 14.96 15.80 -19.57
CA LEU A 306 16.12 14.89 -19.70
C LEU A 306 16.30 14.05 -18.44
N ILE A 307 16.17 14.66 -17.25
CA ILE A 307 16.22 13.95 -15.98
C ILE A 307 15.05 12.96 -15.86
N LEU A 308 13.83 13.36 -16.26
CA LEU A 308 12.68 12.46 -16.36
C LEU A 308 12.97 11.25 -17.25
N ALA A 309 13.59 11.46 -18.41
CA ALA A 309 13.98 10.36 -19.30
C ALA A 309 14.97 9.40 -18.63
N VAL A 310 15.97 9.93 -17.90
CA VAL A 310 16.91 9.10 -17.11
C VAL A 310 16.18 8.34 -16.02
N VAL A 311 15.32 9.00 -15.26
CA VAL A 311 14.52 8.41 -14.17
C VAL A 311 13.62 7.26 -14.68
N ILE A 312 13.03 7.41 -15.86
CA ILE A 312 12.25 6.37 -16.53
C ILE A 312 13.15 5.24 -17.05
N ALA A 313 14.31 5.56 -17.63
CA ALA A 313 15.19 4.57 -18.27
C ALA A 313 15.98 3.70 -17.27
N VAL A 314 16.36 4.26 -16.12
CA VAL A 314 17.22 3.59 -15.13
C VAL A 314 16.57 2.29 -14.61
N ARG A 315 15.25 2.27 -14.40
CA ARG A 315 14.52 1.10 -13.88
C ARG A 315 14.48 -0.08 -14.86
N PRO A 316 14.02 0.06 -16.12
CA PRO A 316 14.15 -0.98 -17.13
C PRO A 316 15.60 -1.41 -17.34
N ALA A 317 16.54 -0.47 -17.47
CA ALA A 317 17.95 -0.79 -17.68
C ALA A 317 18.48 -1.71 -16.57
N TRP A 318 18.24 -1.35 -15.30
CA TRP A 318 18.69 -2.15 -14.15
C TRP A 318 18.06 -3.55 -14.11
N ILE A 319 16.74 -3.65 -14.31
CA ILE A 319 16.03 -4.93 -14.24
C ILE A 319 16.47 -5.87 -15.37
N PHE A 320 16.56 -5.38 -16.61
CA PHE A 320 16.96 -6.20 -17.76
C PHE A 320 18.43 -6.57 -17.73
N VAL A 321 19.32 -5.67 -17.31
CA VAL A 321 20.75 -5.99 -17.12
C VAL A 321 20.92 -7.10 -16.08
N ASN A 322 20.24 -7.01 -14.93
CA ASN A 322 20.33 -8.04 -13.90
C ASN A 322 19.70 -9.37 -14.33
N THR A 323 18.60 -9.33 -15.08
CA THR A 323 17.96 -10.53 -15.63
C THR A 323 18.85 -11.22 -16.66
N GLY A 324 19.46 -10.45 -17.57
CA GLY A 324 20.42 -10.93 -18.56
C GLY A 324 21.67 -11.54 -17.93
N ARG A 325 22.26 -10.86 -16.93
CA ARG A 325 23.40 -11.39 -16.15
C ARG A 325 23.06 -12.73 -15.48
N ARG A 326 21.87 -12.85 -14.88
CA ARG A 326 21.42 -14.10 -14.26
C ARG A 326 21.22 -15.20 -15.28
N ALA A 327 20.60 -14.91 -16.43
CA ALA A 327 20.42 -15.90 -17.50
C ALA A 327 21.77 -16.40 -18.05
N ALA A 328 22.75 -15.51 -18.21
CA ALA A 328 24.11 -15.86 -18.61
C ALA A 328 24.81 -16.73 -17.54
N SER A 329 24.75 -16.33 -16.27
CA SER A 329 25.34 -17.10 -15.16
C SER A 329 24.70 -18.49 -15.02
N ARG A 330 23.39 -18.62 -15.25
CA ARG A 330 22.71 -19.93 -15.26
C ARG A 330 23.17 -20.80 -16.41
N LYS A 331 23.39 -20.25 -17.61
CA LYS A 331 23.98 -21.02 -18.73
C LYS A 331 25.39 -21.54 -18.40
N LEU A 332 26.17 -20.79 -17.63
CA LEU A 332 27.49 -21.21 -17.15
C LEU A 332 27.41 -22.27 -16.04
N VAL A 333 26.48 -22.16 -15.09
CA VAL A 333 26.32 -23.10 -13.96
C VAL A 333 25.62 -24.40 -14.38
N ARG A 334 24.68 -24.37 -15.35
CA ARG A 334 24.05 -25.59 -15.90
C ARG A 334 25.03 -26.52 -16.61
N ARG A 335 26.23 -26.02 -16.95
CA ARG A 335 27.35 -26.80 -17.46
C ARG A 335 28.10 -27.58 -16.37
N ASN A 336 27.85 -27.27 -15.08
CA ASN A 336 28.48 -27.88 -13.90
C ASN A 336 27.52 -28.71 -13.01
N GLY A 337 26.34 -29.09 -13.50
CA GLY A 337 25.59 -30.24 -12.96
C GLY A 337 24.80 -30.08 -11.65
N SER A 338 24.73 -28.90 -11.01
CA SER A 338 23.91 -28.73 -9.80
C SER A 338 22.50 -28.21 -10.13
N SER A 339 21.52 -29.11 -10.11
CA SER A 339 20.09 -28.80 -10.21
C SER A 339 19.57 -28.31 -8.85
N GLY A 340 19.87 -27.06 -8.49
CA GLY A 340 19.25 -26.40 -7.35
C GLY A 340 17.82 -25.96 -7.69
N THR A 341 16.90 -26.16 -6.75
CA THR A 341 15.50 -25.69 -6.76
C THR A 341 15.43 -24.15 -6.79
N ASP A 342 15.72 -23.56 -7.94
CA ASP A 342 15.71 -22.11 -8.11
C ASP A 342 14.29 -21.62 -8.41
N ALA A 343 13.75 -20.82 -7.50
CA ALA A 343 12.51 -20.06 -7.63
C ALA A 343 12.32 -19.56 -9.06
N VAL A 344 11.22 -20.00 -9.70
CA VAL A 344 10.81 -19.54 -11.04
C VAL A 344 10.87 -18.01 -11.03
N GLY A 345 11.79 -17.43 -11.79
CA GLY A 345 11.92 -15.98 -11.88
C GLY A 345 10.74 -15.41 -12.66
N LEU A 346 10.42 -14.12 -12.45
CA LEU A 346 9.44 -13.43 -13.27
C LEU A 346 9.77 -13.59 -14.76
N THR A 347 8.76 -13.79 -15.59
CA THR A 347 8.92 -13.85 -17.05
C THR A 347 9.41 -12.50 -17.58
N TRP A 348 9.94 -12.47 -18.80
CA TRP A 348 10.40 -11.20 -19.39
C TRP A 348 9.26 -10.18 -19.54
N ARG A 349 8.02 -10.64 -19.79
CA ARG A 349 6.81 -9.81 -19.87
C ARG A 349 6.47 -9.20 -18.50
N GLN A 350 6.50 -10.03 -17.45
CA GLN A 350 6.31 -9.60 -16.07
C GLN A 350 7.38 -8.59 -15.64
N ASN A 351 8.66 -8.84 -15.98
CA ASN A 351 9.75 -7.88 -15.70
C ASN A 351 9.58 -6.56 -16.45
N LEU A 352 9.08 -6.58 -17.69
CA LEU A 352 8.82 -5.36 -18.46
C LEU A 352 7.73 -4.51 -17.79
N VAL A 353 6.59 -5.12 -17.45
CA VAL A 353 5.50 -4.42 -16.72
C VAL A 353 5.99 -3.92 -15.37
N LEU A 354 6.70 -4.75 -14.60
CA LEU A 354 7.27 -4.36 -13.31
C LEU A 354 8.24 -3.19 -13.44
N SER A 355 9.03 -3.14 -14.52
CA SER A 355 9.96 -2.03 -14.76
C SER A 355 9.27 -0.73 -15.16
N TRP A 356 8.10 -0.82 -15.79
CA TRP A 356 7.33 0.33 -16.27
C TRP A 356 6.38 0.91 -15.21
N ALA A 357 6.07 0.13 -14.17
CA ALA A 357 5.17 0.50 -13.07
C ALA A 357 5.78 1.47 -12.03
N GLY A 358 6.92 2.09 -12.31
CA GLY A 358 7.64 2.98 -11.36
C GLY A 358 7.22 4.44 -11.43
N MET A 359 5.94 4.76 -11.23
CA MET A 359 5.46 6.15 -11.19
C MET A 359 6.04 6.87 -9.96
N ARG A 360 6.30 8.19 -10.01
CA ARG A 360 6.71 8.97 -8.83
C ARG A 360 5.50 9.73 -8.31
N GLY A 361 5.43 9.90 -7.00
CA GLY A 361 4.23 10.40 -6.34
C GLY A 361 4.49 11.49 -5.32
N VAL A 362 3.62 11.50 -4.32
CA VAL A 362 3.56 12.49 -3.24
C VAL A 362 4.89 12.69 -2.52
N VAL A 363 5.54 11.58 -2.20
CA VAL A 363 6.75 11.56 -1.37
C VAL A 363 7.88 12.34 -2.06
N THR A 364 7.97 12.25 -3.39
CA THR A 364 8.91 13.06 -4.19
C THR A 364 8.67 14.56 -4.01
N LEU A 365 7.43 15.03 -4.05
CA LEU A 365 7.14 16.45 -3.85
C LEU A 365 7.37 16.91 -2.41
N ALA A 366 6.97 16.08 -1.43
CA ALA A 366 7.15 16.39 -0.02
C ALA A 366 8.65 16.46 0.36
N ALA A 367 9.46 15.52 -0.14
CA ALA A 367 10.91 15.55 0.06
C ALA A 367 11.55 16.76 -0.65
N ALA A 368 11.09 17.11 -1.87
CA ALA A 368 11.58 18.29 -2.59
C ALA A 368 11.28 19.60 -1.85
N SER A 369 10.10 19.74 -1.25
CA SER A 369 9.75 20.90 -0.45
C SER A 369 10.48 20.92 0.90
N GLY A 370 10.85 19.73 1.41
CA GLY A 370 11.68 19.50 2.60
C GLY A 370 13.13 19.95 2.48
N VAL A 371 13.61 20.30 1.29
CA VAL A 371 14.96 20.84 1.11
C VAL A 371 15.10 22.14 1.90
N PRO A 372 16.08 22.25 2.83
CA PRO A 372 16.27 23.43 3.67
C PRO A 372 16.46 24.71 2.86
N LEU A 373 16.04 25.85 3.43
CA LEU A 373 16.25 27.17 2.83
C LEU A 373 17.72 27.58 2.85
N VAL A 374 18.42 27.27 3.94
CA VAL A 374 19.79 27.70 4.22
C VAL A 374 20.63 26.54 4.73
N THR A 375 21.94 26.62 4.52
CA THR A 375 22.94 25.74 5.10
C THR A 375 23.25 26.15 6.54
N VAL A 376 24.10 25.37 7.25
CA VAL A 376 24.53 25.71 8.61
C VAL A 376 25.40 26.98 8.64
N THR A 377 26.01 27.36 7.50
CA THR A 377 26.77 28.61 7.34
C THR A 377 25.87 29.84 7.12
N GLY A 378 24.56 29.65 6.93
CA GLY A 378 23.61 30.72 6.63
C GLY A 378 23.46 31.04 5.15
N ASP A 379 24.22 30.37 4.28
CA ASP A 379 24.13 30.54 2.83
C ASP A 379 22.86 29.88 2.27
N PRO A 380 22.27 30.40 1.17
CA PRO A 380 21.15 29.75 0.50
C PRO A 380 21.48 28.33 0.05
N PHE A 381 20.53 27.42 0.18
CA PHE A 381 20.73 26.05 -0.30
C PHE A 381 20.95 26.03 -1.82
N PRO A 382 22.02 25.40 -2.33
CA PRO A 382 22.38 25.44 -3.74
C PRO A 382 21.31 24.78 -4.62
N GLY A 383 20.76 25.55 -5.56
CA GLY A 383 19.83 25.03 -6.57
C GLY A 383 18.48 24.54 -6.06
N ARG A 384 18.03 24.94 -4.86
CA ARG A 384 16.76 24.49 -4.26
C ARG A 384 15.54 24.62 -5.20
N GLY A 385 15.38 25.78 -5.85
CA GLY A 385 14.29 26.01 -6.79
C GLY A 385 14.34 25.06 -8.00
N VAL A 386 15.54 24.72 -8.47
CA VAL A 386 15.76 23.75 -9.55
C VAL A 386 15.39 22.35 -9.10
N ILE A 387 15.77 21.95 -7.88
CA ILE A 387 15.40 20.65 -7.30
C ILE A 387 13.88 20.51 -7.25
N GLN A 388 13.18 21.53 -6.78
CA GLN A 388 11.71 21.52 -6.70
C GLN A 388 11.06 21.45 -8.09
N ALA A 389 11.57 22.21 -9.06
CA ALA A 389 11.07 22.19 -10.43
C ALA A 389 11.26 20.83 -11.10
N VAL A 390 12.47 20.26 -11.01
CA VAL A 390 12.76 18.94 -11.57
C VAL A 390 11.93 17.86 -10.87
N ALA A 391 11.85 17.88 -9.53
CA ALA A 391 11.07 16.89 -8.78
C ALA A 391 9.59 16.93 -9.17
N PHE A 392 9.03 18.13 -9.37
CA PHE A 392 7.66 18.31 -9.85
C PHE A 392 7.47 17.72 -11.25
N VAL A 393 8.32 18.08 -12.21
CA VAL A 393 8.22 17.57 -13.59
C VAL A 393 8.43 16.05 -13.63
N VAL A 394 9.31 15.51 -12.79
CA VAL A 394 9.52 14.07 -12.70
C VAL A 394 8.31 13.36 -12.10
N ALA A 395 7.74 13.85 -11.00
CA ALA A 395 6.56 13.28 -10.37
C ALA A 395 5.36 13.31 -11.32
N VAL A 396 5.00 14.49 -11.84
CA VAL A 396 3.87 14.65 -12.77
C VAL A 396 4.13 13.94 -14.09
N GLY A 397 5.35 14.05 -14.65
CA GLY A 397 5.71 13.46 -15.92
C GLY A 397 5.69 11.93 -15.90
N THR A 398 6.25 11.30 -14.86
CA THR A 398 6.18 9.83 -14.74
C THR A 398 4.74 9.36 -14.53
N LEU A 399 3.96 10.05 -13.70
CA LEU A 399 2.55 9.73 -13.51
C LEU A 399 1.78 9.83 -14.84
N LEU A 400 1.89 10.93 -15.58
CA LEU A 400 1.19 11.11 -16.85
C LEU A 400 1.64 10.12 -17.92
N ILE A 401 2.95 9.95 -18.11
CA ILE A 401 3.48 9.07 -19.16
C ILE A 401 3.24 7.61 -18.80
N GLN A 402 3.70 7.15 -17.63
CA GLN A 402 3.61 5.74 -17.25
C GLN A 402 2.19 5.35 -16.84
N GLY A 403 1.45 6.22 -16.14
CA GLY A 403 0.06 5.96 -15.77
C GLY A 403 -0.87 5.77 -16.97
N LEU A 404 -0.70 6.58 -18.03
CA LEU A 404 -1.48 6.42 -19.27
C LEU A 404 -1.06 5.17 -20.08
N THR A 405 0.23 4.85 -20.10
CA THR A 405 0.76 3.78 -20.97
C THR A 405 0.77 2.39 -20.31
N LEU A 406 0.81 2.30 -18.97
CA LEU A 406 0.85 1.04 -18.23
C LEU A 406 -0.38 0.14 -18.51
N PRO A 407 -1.64 0.63 -18.50
CA PRO A 407 -2.79 -0.21 -18.84
C PRO A 407 -2.68 -0.83 -20.24
N MET A 408 -2.20 -0.06 -21.22
CA MET A 408 -1.99 -0.52 -22.58
C MET A 408 -0.93 -1.62 -22.63
N LEU A 409 0.18 -1.42 -21.90
CA LEU A 409 1.28 -2.36 -21.83
C LEU A 409 0.83 -3.71 -21.21
N ILE A 410 0.07 -3.66 -20.12
CA ILE A 410 -0.46 -4.86 -19.45
C ILE A 410 -1.38 -5.63 -20.39
N ARG A 411 -2.34 -4.96 -21.05
CA ARG A 411 -3.29 -5.60 -21.98
C ARG A 411 -2.60 -6.23 -23.18
N ARG A 412 -1.54 -5.61 -23.71
CA ARG A 412 -0.83 -6.13 -24.89
C ARG A 412 0.07 -7.32 -24.58
N LEU A 413 0.66 -7.36 -23.39
CA LEU A 413 1.61 -8.40 -23.04
C LEU A 413 0.93 -9.67 -22.52
N ASP A 414 -0.35 -9.61 -22.16
CA ASP A 414 -1.11 -10.74 -21.60
C ASP A 414 -0.29 -11.47 -20.53
N VAL A 415 -0.08 -10.74 -19.43
CA VAL A 415 0.85 -11.12 -18.36
C VAL A 415 0.21 -12.11 -17.37
N ALA A 416 -1.06 -12.46 -17.58
CA ALA A 416 -1.74 -13.50 -16.83
C ALA A 416 -0.98 -14.83 -17.00
N ASP A 417 -0.64 -15.47 -15.89
CA ASP A 417 0.01 -16.77 -15.88
C ASP A 417 -1.06 -17.85 -15.64
N PRO A 418 -1.36 -18.72 -16.62
CA PRO A 418 -2.36 -19.78 -16.46
C PRO A 418 -2.04 -20.73 -15.30
N LEU A 419 -0.77 -20.92 -14.96
CA LEU A 419 -0.37 -21.76 -13.82
C LEU A 419 -0.69 -21.09 -12.47
N GLU A 420 -0.56 -19.77 -12.39
CA GLU A 420 -0.92 -19.02 -11.18
C GLU A 420 -2.44 -18.97 -10.98
N GLN A 421 -3.21 -18.91 -12.08
CA GLN A 421 -4.67 -19.05 -12.03
C GLN A 421 -5.08 -20.42 -11.48
N GLN A 422 -4.48 -21.51 -11.98
CA GLN A 422 -4.74 -22.86 -11.45
C GLN A 422 -4.40 -22.98 -9.97
N GLN A 423 -3.25 -22.46 -9.53
CA GLN A 423 -2.88 -22.46 -8.11
C GLN A 423 -3.87 -21.68 -7.24
N THR A 424 -4.35 -20.54 -7.73
CA THR A 424 -5.35 -19.73 -7.04
C THR A 424 -6.66 -20.52 -6.90
N GLU A 425 -7.12 -21.16 -7.98
CA GLU A 425 -8.31 -22.02 -7.97
C GLU A 425 -8.17 -23.21 -6.99
N GLU A 426 -7.00 -23.87 -6.96
CA GLU A 426 -6.69 -24.93 -6.00
C GLU A 426 -6.76 -24.45 -4.55
N GLN A 427 -6.23 -23.25 -4.27
CA GLN A 427 -6.30 -22.64 -2.94
C GLN A 427 -7.75 -22.28 -2.55
N HIS A 428 -8.57 -21.79 -3.48
CA HIS A 428 -9.99 -21.58 -3.22
C HIS A 428 -10.75 -22.89 -2.99
N ALA A 429 -10.41 -23.96 -3.72
CA ALA A 429 -10.97 -25.28 -3.49
C ALA A 429 -10.60 -25.81 -2.10
N LEU A 430 -9.34 -25.64 -1.69
CA LEU A 430 -8.86 -26.01 -0.36
C LEU A 430 -9.58 -25.22 0.74
N ALA A 431 -9.74 -23.90 0.58
CA ALA A 431 -10.46 -23.07 1.53
C ALA A 431 -11.93 -23.50 1.70
N ARG A 432 -12.59 -23.87 0.58
CA ARG A 432 -13.96 -24.43 0.60
C ARG A 432 -14.01 -25.76 1.33
N ALA A 433 -13.04 -26.65 1.10
CA ALA A 433 -12.94 -27.94 1.78
C ALA A 433 -12.73 -27.78 3.29
N ILE A 434 -11.82 -26.91 3.72
CA ILE A 434 -11.59 -26.59 5.15
C ILE A 434 -12.85 -26.02 5.79
N SER A 435 -13.51 -25.07 5.12
CA SER A 435 -14.76 -24.47 5.61
C SER A 435 -15.88 -25.51 5.77
N ARG A 436 -15.99 -26.44 4.81
CA ARG A 436 -16.97 -27.53 4.88
C ARG A 436 -16.70 -28.46 6.06
N ALA A 437 -15.46 -28.94 6.18
CA ALA A 437 -15.04 -29.83 7.25
C ALA A 437 -15.28 -29.20 8.63
N ALA A 438 -14.87 -27.94 8.82
CA ALA A 438 -15.08 -27.23 10.08
C ALA A 438 -16.56 -27.08 10.46
N ALA A 439 -17.42 -26.80 9.49
CA ALA A 439 -18.87 -26.73 9.72
C ALA A 439 -19.47 -28.10 10.06
N GLU A 440 -19.08 -29.16 9.35
CA GLU A 440 -19.55 -30.52 9.61
C GLU A 440 -19.10 -31.01 10.99
N THR A 441 -17.84 -30.77 11.37
CA THR A 441 -17.33 -31.09 12.72
C THR A 441 -18.13 -30.37 13.80
N TYR A 442 -18.26 -29.05 13.72
CA TYR A 442 -19.01 -28.28 14.73
C TYR A 442 -20.48 -28.73 14.83
N LEU A 443 -21.16 -28.95 13.70
CA LEU A 443 -22.55 -29.40 13.70
C LEU A 443 -22.70 -30.82 14.25
N SER A 444 -21.68 -31.68 14.09
CA SER A 444 -21.69 -33.04 14.66
C SER A 444 -21.50 -33.03 16.17
N GLU A 445 -20.63 -32.16 16.70
CA GLU A 445 -20.43 -31.96 18.14
C GLU A 445 -21.71 -31.42 18.81
N VAL A 446 -22.38 -30.43 18.20
CA VAL A 446 -23.65 -29.92 18.72
C VAL A 446 -24.75 -30.99 18.69
N ALA A 447 -24.75 -31.86 17.67
CA ALA A 447 -25.71 -32.96 17.59
C ALA A 447 -25.47 -34.03 18.66
N SER A 448 -24.21 -34.30 19.03
CA SER A 448 -23.88 -35.26 20.10
C SER A 448 -24.17 -34.72 21.49
N ASP A 449 -23.80 -33.46 21.74
CA ASP A 449 -23.88 -32.85 23.08
C ASP A 449 -25.31 -32.39 23.42
N GLY A 450 -26.12 -32.13 22.38
CA GLY A 450 -27.46 -31.61 22.51
C GLY A 450 -27.50 -30.12 22.90
N ILE A 451 -28.63 -29.46 22.63
CA ILE A 451 -28.85 -28.07 23.05
C ILE A 451 -29.68 -28.09 24.33
N SER A 452 -29.09 -27.67 25.45
CA SER A 452 -29.76 -27.63 26.76
C SER A 452 -31.09 -26.85 26.69
N GLY A 453 -32.19 -27.49 27.07
CA GLY A 453 -33.53 -26.89 27.09
C GLY A 453 -34.30 -26.91 25.76
N SER A 454 -33.92 -27.75 24.79
CA SER A 454 -34.62 -27.90 23.50
C SER A 454 -34.93 -29.38 23.18
N ASP A 455 -36.07 -29.64 22.55
CA ASP A 455 -36.43 -30.99 22.08
C ASP A 455 -35.50 -31.47 20.96
N LYS A 456 -35.03 -32.73 21.03
CA LYS A 456 -34.09 -33.32 20.04
C LYS A 456 -34.57 -33.18 18.60
N GLU A 457 -35.84 -33.43 18.32
CA GLU A 457 -36.43 -33.34 16.98
C GLU A 457 -36.44 -31.89 16.43
N SER A 458 -36.65 -30.90 17.31
CA SER A 458 -36.55 -29.49 16.95
C SER A 458 -35.11 -29.05 16.71
N VAL A 459 -34.15 -29.61 17.45
CA VAL A 459 -32.71 -29.35 17.27
C VAL A 459 -32.21 -29.97 15.96
N ASP A 460 -32.60 -31.20 15.64
CA ASP A 460 -32.22 -31.90 14.40
C ASP A 460 -32.75 -31.16 13.16
N ALA A 461 -34.00 -30.69 13.18
CA ALA A 461 -34.55 -29.88 12.10
C ALA A 461 -33.78 -28.55 11.87
N VAL A 462 -33.29 -27.93 12.95
CA VAL A 462 -32.48 -26.70 12.88
C VAL A 462 -31.07 -27.03 12.37
N LEU A 463 -30.45 -28.12 12.82
CA LEU A 463 -29.15 -28.59 12.36
C LEU A 463 -29.17 -28.88 10.85
N ASP A 464 -30.18 -29.59 10.36
CA ASP A 464 -30.33 -29.91 8.94
C ASP A 464 -30.60 -28.66 8.09
N ARG A 465 -31.32 -27.67 8.63
CA ARG A 465 -31.47 -26.37 7.98
C ARG A 465 -30.13 -25.64 7.87
N VAL A 466 -29.30 -25.65 8.91
CA VAL A 466 -27.96 -25.04 8.87
C VAL A 466 -27.05 -25.79 7.89
N ARG A 467 -27.04 -27.13 7.90
CA ARG A 467 -26.28 -27.94 6.93
C ARG A 467 -26.63 -27.60 5.48
N ARG A 468 -27.93 -27.51 5.15
CA ARG A 468 -28.38 -27.10 3.81
C ARG A 468 -27.90 -25.69 3.45
N SER A 469 -28.01 -24.73 4.38
CA SER A 469 -27.53 -23.38 4.12
C SER A 469 -26.02 -23.30 3.88
N VAL A 470 -25.22 -24.10 4.61
CA VAL A 470 -23.76 -24.14 4.44
C VAL A 470 -23.38 -24.77 3.09
N ARG A 471 -24.04 -25.88 2.70
CA ARG A 471 -23.78 -26.53 1.41
C ARG A 471 -24.14 -25.65 0.23
N ALA A 472 -25.35 -25.09 0.23
CA ALA A 472 -25.80 -24.18 -0.82
C ALA A 472 -24.83 -23.01 -1.01
N ARG A 473 -24.29 -22.46 0.08
CA ARG A 473 -23.29 -21.39 0.04
C ARG A 473 -21.97 -21.82 -0.58
N LEU A 474 -21.45 -23.00 -0.23
CA LEU A 474 -20.16 -23.48 -0.72
C LEU A 474 -20.20 -23.93 -2.18
N GLU A 475 -21.37 -24.30 -2.68
CA GLU A 475 -21.58 -24.89 -4.02
C GLU A 475 -22.04 -23.85 -5.07
N ALA A 476 -22.39 -22.62 -4.65
CA ALA A 476 -22.75 -21.49 -5.54
C ALA A 476 -23.84 -21.77 -6.60
N ASP A 477 -24.68 -22.79 -6.40
CA ASP A 477 -25.93 -22.97 -7.12
C ASP A 477 -27.06 -22.31 -6.32
N ALA A 478 -27.51 -21.15 -6.80
CA ALA A 478 -28.70 -20.49 -6.29
C ALA A 478 -29.95 -21.21 -6.85
N ALA A 479 -30.68 -21.88 -5.96
CA ALA A 479 -32.12 -21.83 -6.02
C ALA A 479 -32.58 -20.97 -4.83
N GLU A 480 -33.03 -19.75 -5.15
CA GLU A 480 -33.92 -19.02 -4.26
C GLU A 480 -35.10 -19.93 -3.95
N ASP A 481 -35.30 -20.28 -2.69
CA ASP A 481 -36.58 -20.85 -2.30
C ASP A 481 -37.07 -20.34 -0.96
N HIS A 482 -38.38 -20.06 -0.99
CA HIS A 482 -39.18 -19.22 -0.13
C HIS A 482 -39.03 -19.42 1.38
N GLU A 483 -38.92 -18.30 2.10
CA GLU A 483 -39.23 -18.23 3.53
C GLU A 483 -40.75 -18.23 3.76
N GLU A 484 -41.30 -19.35 4.24
CA GLU A 484 -42.47 -19.32 5.11
C GLU A 484 -42.31 -20.25 6.33
N ARG A 485 -42.59 -19.69 7.52
CA ARG A 485 -42.91 -20.33 8.82
C ARG A 485 -41.77 -20.84 9.72
N LYS A 486 -41.46 -20.07 10.78
CA LYS A 486 -41.93 -20.24 12.19
C LYS A 486 -41.04 -19.43 13.15
N LYS A 487 -41.67 -18.59 13.98
CA LYS A 487 -41.01 -17.56 14.83
C LYS A 487 -40.22 -18.08 16.05
N SER A 488 -40.20 -19.39 16.37
CA SER A 488 -39.39 -19.92 17.49
C SER A 488 -38.13 -20.70 17.09
N ALA A 489 -38.03 -21.22 15.86
CA ALA A 489 -36.85 -21.95 15.36
C ALA A 489 -35.74 -21.02 14.80
N SER A 490 -36.04 -19.73 14.62
CA SER A 490 -35.15 -18.81 13.91
C SER A 490 -34.00 -18.25 14.76
N ALA A 491 -34.17 -18.08 16.08
CA ALA A 491 -33.10 -17.56 16.95
C ALA A 491 -32.01 -18.61 17.21
N THR A 492 -32.40 -19.86 17.46
CA THR A 492 -31.47 -21.00 17.57
C THR A 492 -30.72 -21.21 16.25
N PHE A 493 -31.41 -21.10 15.11
CA PHE A 493 -30.79 -21.13 13.78
C PHE A 493 -29.75 -20.02 13.60
N ASP A 494 -30.08 -18.75 13.90
CA ASP A 494 -29.14 -17.62 13.74
C ASP A 494 -27.92 -17.78 14.68
N ARG A 495 -28.11 -18.27 15.91
CA ARG A 495 -26.99 -18.55 16.85
C ARG A 495 -26.11 -19.69 16.35
N LEU A 496 -26.71 -20.80 15.94
CA LEU A 496 -25.99 -21.97 15.43
C LEU A 496 -25.20 -21.61 14.17
N ARG A 497 -25.82 -20.84 13.26
CA ARG A 497 -25.15 -20.31 12.06
C ARG A 497 -23.97 -19.43 12.43
N ARG A 498 -24.10 -18.49 13.36
CA ARG A 498 -22.98 -17.66 13.82
C ARG A 498 -21.81 -18.50 14.35
N ASN A 499 -22.11 -19.51 15.17
CA ASN A 499 -21.05 -20.37 15.73
C ASN A 499 -20.37 -21.24 14.66
N VAL A 500 -21.12 -21.73 13.66
CA VAL A 500 -20.53 -22.39 12.48
C VAL A 500 -19.57 -21.44 11.75
N LEU A 501 -19.95 -20.18 11.54
CA LEU A 501 -19.08 -19.18 10.90
C LEU A 501 -17.80 -18.95 11.72
N ALA A 502 -17.91 -18.86 13.05
CA ALA A 502 -16.76 -18.71 13.94
C ALA A 502 -15.83 -19.94 13.89
N ALA A 503 -16.38 -21.16 13.85
CA ALA A 503 -15.62 -22.40 13.71
C ALA A 503 -14.89 -22.45 12.36
N GLN A 504 -15.56 -22.08 11.26
CA GLN A 504 -14.94 -21.98 9.94
C GLN A 504 -13.79 -20.99 9.91
N ARG A 505 -13.99 -19.78 10.47
CA ARG A 505 -12.92 -18.77 10.58
C ARG A 505 -11.72 -19.33 11.33
N THR A 506 -11.94 -19.96 12.47
CA THR A 506 -10.87 -20.53 13.30
C THR A 506 -10.07 -21.58 12.52
N ALA A 507 -10.76 -22.46 11.79
CA ALA A 507 -10.11 -23.49 10.97
C ALA A 507 -9.30 -22.91 9.81
N LEU A 508 -9.84 -21.92 9.10
CA LEU A 508 -9.16 -21.24 8.00
C LEU A 508 -7.92 -20.47 8.48
N VAL A 509 -8.03 -19.75 9.60
CA VAL A 509 -6.92 -19.04 10.24
C VAL A 509 -5.82 -20.02 10.66
N LYS A 510 -6.19 -21.16 11.23
CA LYS A 510 -5.24 -22.23 11.59
C LYS A 510 -4.53 -22.82 10.38
N ALA A 511 -5.24 -23.07 9.29
CA ALA A 511 -4.67 -23.59 8.04
C ALA A 511 -3.68 -22.61 7.39
N ARG A 512 -3.94 -21.30 7.50
CA ARG A 512 -2.96 -20.28 7.10
C ARG A 512 -1.75 -20.28 8.03
N ASP A 513 -1.95 -20.39 9.35
CA ASP A 513 -0.85 -20.40 10.30
C ASP A 513 0.05 -21.64 10.19
N SER A 514 -0.47 -22.78 9.72
CA SER A 514 0.33 -23.97 9.32
C SER A 514 1.00 -23.83 7.96
N GLY A 515 0.60 -22.85 7.15
CA GLY A 515 1.13 -22.60 5.81
C GLY A 515 0.44 -23.39 4.69
N ASP A 516 -0.67 -24.08 4.99
CA ASP A 516 -1.43 -24.87 4.01
C ASP A 516 -2.29 -23.99 3.11
N LEU A 517 -2.80 -22.87 3.64
CA LEU A 517 -3.66 -21.93 2.93
C LEU A 517 -2.95 -20.58 2.74
N ASP A 518 -3.02 -20.02 1.52
CA ASP A 518 -2.50 -18.68 1.25
C ASP A 518 -3.34 -17.61 1.96
N ASP A 519 -2.67 -16.58 2.48
CA ASP A 519 -3.27 -15.52 3.30
C ASP A 519 -4.13 -14.57 2.45
N GLU A 520 -3.81 -14.41 1.17
CA GLU A 520 -4.65 -13.63 0.22
C GLU A 520 -6.01 -14.32 -0.01
N VAL A 521 -6.00 -15.63 -0.27
CA VAL A 521 -7.21 -16.45 -0.41
C VAL A 521 -7.98 -16.51 0.91
N LEU A 522 -7.28 -16.65 2.05
CA LEU A 522 -7.91 -16.58 3.37
C LEU A 522 -8.71 -15.30 3.52
N ARG A 523 -8.09 -14.14 3.25
CA ARG A 523 -8.73 -12.83 3.41
C ARG A 523 -9.99 -12.76 2.56
N GLU A 524 -9.92 -13.07 1.27
CA GLU A 524 -11.08 -13.07 0.39
C GLU A 524 -12.23 -13.96 0.89
N VAL A 525 -11.92 -15.17 1.39
CA VAL A 525 -12.94 -16.08 1.93
C VAL A 525 -13.53 -15.53 3.23
N LEU A 526 -12.72 -14.94 4.11
CA LEU A 526 -13.19 -14.33 5.35
C LEU A 526 -14.07 -13.10 5.11
N ASP A 527 -13.82 -12.33 4.05
CA ASP A 527 -14.69 -11.20 3.64
C ASP A 527 -16.12 -11.69 3.38
N GLY A 528 -16.27 -12.82 2.68
CA GLY A 528 -17.56 -13.46 2.47
C GLY A 528 -18.21 -13.91 3.78
N LEU A 529 -17.44 -14.45 4.72
CA LEU A 529 -17.96 -14.87 6.04
C LEU A 529 -18.38 -13.67 6.92
N ASP A 530 -17.66 -12.54 6.85
CA ASP A 530 -17.95 -11.33 7.63
C ASP A 530 -19.34 -10.77 7.28
N VAL A 531 -19.71 -10.74 5.99
CA VAL A 531 -21.03 -10.27 5.53
C VAL A 531 -22.17 -11.12 6.13
N GLU A 532 -22.00 -12.44 6.15
CA GLU A 532 -23.02 -13.34 6.70
C GLU A 532 -23.13 -13.27 8.21
N GLU A 533 -22.00 -13.17 8.90
CA GLU A 533 -21.95 -13.07 10.36
C GLU A 533 -22.63 -11.77 10.82
N ALA A 534 -22.35 -10.65 10.16
CA ALA A 534 -23.01 -9.38 10.46
C ALA A 534 -24.52 -9.43 10.18
N ALA A 535 -24.94 -10.09 9.10
CA ALA A 535 -26.36 -10.29 8.83
C ALA A 535 -27.04 -11.15 9.93
N ALA A 536 -26.36 -12.19 10.42
CA ALA A 536 -26.85 -13.02 11.52
C ALA A 536 -26.91 -12.25 12.85
N GLU A 537 -25.91 -11.43 13.14
CA GLU A 537 -25.85 -10.61 14.36
C GLU A 537 -26.93 -9.53 14.38
N ALA A 538 -27.11 -8.79 13.27
CA ALA A 538 -28.17 -7.79 13.15
C ALA A 538 -29.58 -8.38 13.31
N ARG A 539 -29.81 -9.61 12.81
CA ARG A 539 -31.08 -10.33 13.03
C ARG A 539 -31.30 -10.69 14.49
N ILE A 540 -30.24 -11.01 15.22
CA ILE A 540 -30.31 -11.34 16.65
C ILE A 540 -30.56 -10.07 17.47
N GLU A 541 -29.86 -8.97 17.20
CA GLU A 541 -30.05 -7.70 17.91
C GLU A 541 -31.46 -7.12 17.75
N ARG A 542 -32.01 -7.13 16.52
CA ARG A 542 -33.38 -6.66 16.24
C ARG A 542 -34.47 -7.43 17.00
N ARG A 543 -34.15 -8.60 17.53
CA ARG A 543 -35.09 -9.43 18.31
C ARG A 543 -34.96 -9.25 19.81
N ILE A 544 -33.82 -8.70 20.26
CA ILE A 544 -33.56 -8.41 21.68
C ILE A 544 -34.11 -7.01 22.04
N ARG A 545 -34.12 -6.09 21.08
CA ARG A 545 -34.88 -4.82 21.14
C ARG A 545 -36.36 -5.06 20.85
#